data_AF-U2SSI7-F1
#
_entry.id   AF-U2SSI7-F1
#
_cell.length_a   1.000
_cell.length_b   1.000
_cell.length_c   1.000
_cell.angle_alpha   90.00
_cell.angle_beta   90.00
_cell.angle_gamma   90.00
#
_symmetry.space_group_name_H-M   'P 1'
#
loop_
_entity.id
_entity.type
_entity.pdbx_description
1 polymer ?
#
loop_
_entity_poly.entity_id
_entity_poly.type
_entity_poly.pdbx_seq_one_letter_code
_entity_poly.pdbx_strand_id
1 'polypeptide(L)'
;MIEIAEALQTILERWDALIDRYDKADKRTWKKEMDNIHFPVMQIPPVLQLLGAPKDEIQIFGSFFRHAIRRDHPGMTLEVLRQIPKAATDPLMITKGSKPNSYVFVLELQDVNGATVVVPLELNKTILGEATTEHFFNSAYGKTEWWDKNKPDFTWFKKQINECKVLYVNKNKSIAYFRSCGNAFPVASEVREALSELIVSEDMKNVKTEKDLDEFKRAQNEEEWNMPEEMNHMHGNQTAEESNTPGEAEPASPVQEDSFTDSYYREISDSLVDADPPMPKEASDDLWRRAMYLCCSMRGFEDAEERYGPNIEAWEAYVPQHEDIRGRIEQAGEAYRAGKRAEERAQAIGDAQRAMEKSQTFFAAEREKLIAREQAYRDRIAAMHEEIGMLERKTEDIAPEAMAKCLATAMQFLQEAEKTRKAAFDRPRIVSSELLASTRNAVKDAYFSVKLAPSKVKAFLRRQAYREVDALLRQTAEVFGAGVASLSEQRDAILQRAHGLQSAEAFYREAIPAVLAEDKEDKHSYLTDLHAAQKMAEAGFGAHAIRNALLKESPRRREMEAGQATGIAREVTIQKQQENQNARRSQDPYDPAAAQGVGR
;
A
#
# COMPACT_ATOMS: atom_id res chain seq x y z
N MET A 1 -15.81 -34.97 10.58
CA MET A 1 -16.97 -34.57 11.41
C MET A 1 -17.37 -33.19 10.95
N ILE A 2 -18.65 -33.02 10.66
CA ILE A 2 -19.26 -31.85 10.04
C ILE A 2 -19.24 -30.70 11.06
N GLU A 3 -18.45 -29.65 10.85
CA GLU A 3 -18.65 -28.40 11.58
C GLU A 3 -19.67 -27.55 10.82
N ILE A 4 -20.84 -27.51 11.46
CA ILE A 4 -22.11 -26.97 11.01
C ILE A 4 -21.99 -25.44 10.87
N ALA A 5 -22.54 -24.87 9.81
CA ALA A 5 -22.82 -23.43 9.76
C ALA A 5 -23.63 -23.03 11.01
N GLU A 6 -22.99 -22.36 11.99
CA GLU A 6 -23.63 -21.99 13.24
C GLU A 6 -24.84 -21.10 12.93
N ALA A 7 -26.03 -21.51 13.37
CA ALA A 7 -27.24 -20.75 13.11
C ALA A 7 -27.13 -19.35 13.76
N LEU A 8 -27.58 -18.32 13.05
CA LEU A 8 -27.54 -16.93 13.53
C LEU A 8 -28.13 -16.78 14.94
N GLN A 9 -29.14 -17.57 15.29
CA GLN A 9 -29.74 -17.56 16.63
C GLN A 9 -28.73 -17.96 17.73
N THR A 10 -27.92 -18.99 17.49
CA THR A 10 -26.90 -19.46 18.44
C THR A 10 -25.78 -18.43 18.60
N ILE A 11 -25.36 -17.81 17.48
CA ILE A 11 -24.42 -16.68 17.49
C ILE A 11 -24.94 -15.54 18.37
N LEU A 12 -26.20 -15.16 18.21
CA LEU A 12 -26.82 -14.09 18.98
C LEU A 12 -26.93 -14.42 20.47
N GLU A 13 -27.31 -15.65 20.82
CA GLU A 13 -27.38 -16.10 22.23
C GLU A 13 -26.01 -16.09 22.90
N ARG A 14 -24.97 -16.57 22.21
CA ARG A 14 -23.58 -16.55 22.69
C ARG A 14 -23.07 -15.12 22.90
N TRP A 15 -23.34 -14.25 21.93
CA TRP A 15 -22.99 -12.83 22.01
C TRP A 15 -23.71 -12.13 23.16
N ASP A 16 -25.01 -12.39 23.32
CA ASP A 16 -25.81 -11.81 24.39
C ASP A 16 -25.33 -12.25 25.77
N ALA A 17 -24.96 -13.52 25.94
CA ALA A 17 -24.39 -14.03 27.17
C ALA A 17 -23.03 -13.40 27.49
N LEU A 18 -22.19 -13.13 26.48
CA LEU A 18 -20.93 -12.44 26.66
C LEU A 18 -21.13 -10.98 27.11
N ILE A 19 -22.09 -10.28 26.51
CA ILE A 19 -22.46 -8.92 26.94
C ILE A 19 -23.00 -8.92 28.38
N ASP A 20 -23.87 -9.87 28.75
CA ASP A 20 -24.36 -10.03 30.12
C ASP A 20 -23.22 -10.26 31.12
N ARG A 21 -22.24 -11.08 30.74
CA ARG A 21 -21.05 -11.35 31.54
C ARG A 21 -20.23 -10.08 31.72
N TYR A 22 -20.03 -9.31 30.66
CA TYR A 22 -19.35 -8.02 30.73
C TYR A 22 -20.13 -7.05 31.63
N ASP A 23 -21.45 -6.94 31.48
CA ASP A 23 -22.30 -6.00 32.22
C ASP A 23 -22.24 -6.25 33.74
N LYS A 24 -22.37 -7.52 34.15
CA LYS A 24 -22.33 -7.95 35.56
C LYS A 24 -20.93 -7.89 36.18
N ALA A 25 -19.86 -7.88 35.36
CA ALA A 25 -18.50 -7.90 35.87
C ALA A 25 -18.07 -6.55 36.46
N ASP A 26 -17.22 -6.62 37.50
CA ASP A 26 -16.44 -5.46 37.93
C ASP A 26 -15.49 -5.04 36.81
N LYS A 27 -15.54 -3.76 36.43
CA LYS A 27 -14.82 -3.27 35.24
C LYS A 27 -13.30 -3.22 35.46
N ARG A 28 -12.81 -3.12 36.70
CA ARG A 28 -11.37 -3.16 36.99
C ARG A 28 -10.85 -4.59 36.90
N THR A 29 -11.61 -5.55 37.42
CA THR A 29 -11.30 -6.98 37.27
C THR A 29 -11.34 -7.41 35.80
N TRP A 30 -12.40 -7.04 35.07
CA TRP A 30 -12.50 -7.32 33.63
C TRP A 30 -11.30 -6.76 32.87
N LYS A 31 -10.94 -5.49 33.13
CA LYS A 31 -9.78 -4.86 32.50
C LYS A 31 -8.49 -5.66 32.75
N LYS A 32 -8.30 -6.18 33.96
CA LYS A 32 -7.09 -6.91 34.32
C LYS A 32 -7.04 -8.31 33.72
N GLU A 33 -8.17 -9.00 33.66
CA GLU A 33 -8.23 -10.44 33.39
C GLU A 33 -8.70 -10.78 31.98
N MET A 34 -9.51 -9.91 31.36
CA MET A 34 -10.23 -10.23 30.12
C MET A 34 -9.81 -9.37 28.93
N ASP A 35 -9.13 -8.25 29.13
CA ASP A 35 -8.81 -7.30 28.05
C ASP A 35 -8.03 -7.90 26.88
N ASN A 36 -7.13 -8.83 27.19
CA ASN A 36 -6.26 -9.52 26.23
C ASN A 36 -6.80 -10.91 25.83
N ILE A 37 -8.00 -11.27 26.28
CA ILE A 37 -8.65 -12.53 25.91
C ILE A 37 -9.54 -12.28 24.70
N HIS A 38 -9.51 -13.21 23.74
CA HIS A 38 -10.35 -13.13 22.55
C HIS A 38 -11.66 -13.87 22.77
N PHE A 39 -12.74 -13.33 22.21
CA PHE A 39 -14.06 -13.93 22.26
C PHE A 39 -14.66 -14.01 20.86
N PRO A 40 -15.26 -15.16 20.51
CA PRO A 40 -15.88 -15.35 19.22
C PRO A 40 -17.15 -14.53 19.10
N VAL A 41 -17.29 -13.80 18.00
CA VAL A 41 -18.49 -13.03 17.67
C VAL A 41 -19.36 -13.83 16.73
N MET A 42 -18.91 -14.04 15.50
CA MET A 42 -19.67 -14.68 14.42
C MET A 42 -18.73 -15.20 13.34
N GLN A 43 -19.18 -16.16 12.55
CA GLN A 43 -18.48 -16.50 11.30
C GLN A 43 -18.44 -15.32 10.34
N ILE A 44 -17.37 -15.22 9.54
CA ILE A 44 -17.26 -14.22 8.49
C ILE A 44 -18.52 -14.27 7.61
N PRO A 45 -19.29 -13.16 7.52
CA PRO A 45 -20.57 -13.19 6.84
C PRO A 45 -20.38 -13.31 5.32
N PRO A 46 -21.36 -13.90 4.60
CA PRO A 46 -21.25 -14.10 3.14
C PRO A 46 -20.93 -12.82 2.35
N VAL A 47 -21.37 -11.66 2.84
CA VAL A 47 -21.06 -10.35 2.23
C VAL A 47 -19.57 -10.05 2.18
N LEU A 48 -18.80 -10.53 3.15
CA LEU A 48 -17.36 -10.35 3.20
C LEU A 48 -16.62 -11.50 2.48
N GLN A 49 -17.19 -12.71 2.46
CA GLN A 49 -16.69 -13.82 1.63
C GLN A 49 -16.77 -13.48 0.14
N LEU A 50 -17.85 -12.82 -0.30
CA LEU A 50 -17.98 -12.23 -1.64
C LEU A 50 -16.84 -11.26 -1.98
N LEU A 51 -16.22 -10.64 -0.97
CA LEU A 51 -15.08 -9.74 -1.09
C LEU A 51 -13.72 -10.47 -0.95
N GLY A 52 -13.72 -11.81 -0.92
CA GLY A 52 -12.52 -12.65 -0.88
C GLY A 52 -12.03 -13.03 0.52
N ALA A 53 -12.83 -12.79 1.58
CA ALA A 53 -12.46 -13.21 2.93
C ALA A 53 -12.69 -14.73 3.16
N PRO A 54 -11.87 -15.37 4.01
CA PRO A 54 -11.99 -16.81 4.29
C PRO A 54 -13.26 -17.13 5.10
N LYS A 55 -13.58 -18.43 5.21
CA LYS A 55 -14.70 -18.95 6.00
C LYS A 55 -14.30 -19.19 7.46
N ASP A 56 -13.69 -18.18 8.07
CA ASP A 56 -13.19 -18.22 9.46
C ASP A 56 -14.05 -17.36 10.39
N GLU A 57 -13.72 -17.36 11.69
CA GLU A 57 -14.48 -16.66 12.72
C GLU A 57 -13.95 -15.25 12.98
N ILE A 58 -14.87 -14.29 13.18
CA ILE A 58 -14.58 -12.95 13.66
C ILE A 58 -14.57 -12.94 15.19
N GLN A 59 -13.48 -12.45 15.76
CA GLN A 59 -13.23 -12.35 17.19
C GLN A 59 -13.29 -10.87 17.67
N ILE A 60 -13.37 -10.69 18.98
CA ILE A 60 -13.09 -9.42 19.67
C ILE A 60 -12.12 -9.63 20.82
N PHE A 61 -11.33 -8.62 21.16
CA PHE A 61 -10.66 -8.56 22.45
C PHE A 61 -11.67 -8.23 23.56
N GLY A 62 -11.50 -8.73 24.78
CA GLY A 62 -12.36 -8.32 25.91
C GLY A 62 -12.31 -6.81 26.19
N SER A 63 -11.25 -6.12 25.77
CA SER A 63 -11.15 -4.65 25.82
C SER A 63 -12.14 -3.93 24.89
N PHE A 64 -12.70 -4.62 23.89
CA PHE A 64 -13.68 -4.11 22.93
C PHE A 64 -14.84 -3.38 23.61
N PHE A 65 -15.44 -3.97 24.64
CA PHE A 65 -16.60 -3.39 25.32
C PHE A 65 -16.28 -2.02 25.91
N ARG A 66 -15.15 -1.90 26.61
CA ARG A 66 -14.69 -0.61 27.15
C ARG A 66 -14.41 0.40 26.05
N HIS A 67 -13.81 -0.04 24.93
CA HIS A 67 -13.52 0.84 23.80
C HIS A 67 -14.78 1.31 23.09
N ALA A 68 -15.82 0.48 23.02
CA ALA A 68 -17.07 0.79 22.36
C ALA A 68 -17.98 1.72 23.18
N ILE A 69 -18.03 1.57 24.51
CA ILE A 69 -18.89 2.39 25.41
C ILE A 69 -18.12 3.48 26.18
N ARG A 70 -16.92 3.86 25.72
CA ARG A 70 -16.13 4.92 26.36
C ARG A 70 -16.80 6.28 26.22
N ARG A 71 -16.37 7.23 27.04
CA ARG A 71 -16.84 8.64 27.00
C ARG A 71 -16.69 9.31 25.62
N ASP A 72 -15.75 8.86 24.80
CA ASP A 72 -15.57 9.38 23.45
C ASP A 72 -16.66 8.91 22.46
N HIS A 73 -17.51 7.97 22.85
CA HIS A 73 -18.60 7.40 22.07
C HIS A 73 -19.91 7.47 22.87
N PRO A 74 -20.41 8.69 23.18
CA PRO A 74 -21.44 8.90 24.20
C PRO A 74 -22.80 8.25 23.89
N GLY A 75 -23.08 7.92 22.61
CA GLY A 75 -24.33 7.28 22.21
C GLY A 75 -24.31 5.74 22.25
N MET A 76 -23.16 5.12 22.49
CA MET A 76 -23.01 3.66 22.45
C MET A 76 -23.41 3.02 23.78
N THR A 77 -24.35 2.08 23.74
CA THR A 77 -24.79 1.28 24.90
C THR A 77 -24.64 -0.22 24.64
N LEU A 78 -24.78 -1.04 25.68
CA LEU A 78 -24.74 -2.49 25.54
C LEU A 78 -25.86 -3.01 24.63
N GLU A 79 -27.05 -2.42 24.67
CA GLU A 79 -28.18 -2.75 23.80
C GLU A 79 -27.89 -2.47 22.33
N VAL A 80 -27.11 -1.43 22.02
CA VAL A 80 -26.61 -1.18 20.67
C VAL A 80 -25.62 -2.27 20.27
N LEU A 81 -24.71 -2.66 21.18
CA LEU A 81 -23.73 -3.73 20.91
C LEU A 81 -24.39 -5.09 20.63
N ARG A 82 -25.49 -5.43 21.32
CA ARG A 82 -26.23 -6.69 21.09
C ARG A 82 -26.68 -6.87 19.64
N GLN A 83 -26.96 -5.77 18.96
CA GLN A 83 -27.50 -5.78 17.59
C GLN A 83 -26.42 -5.93 16.51
N ILE A 84 -25.14 -5.76 16.86
CA ILE A 84 -24.04 -5.72 15.89
C ILE A 84 -23.94 -7.00 15.04
N PRO A 85 -23.90 -8.23 15.61
CA PRO A 85 -23.71 -9.42 14.79
C PRO A 85 -24.82 -9.58 13.76
N LYS A 86 -26.08 -9.35 14.16
CA LYS A 86 -27.23 -9.39 13.25
C LYS A 86 -27.09 -8.36 12.13
N ALA A 87 -26.79 -7.11 12.48
CA ALA A 87 -26.67 -6.03 11.49
C ALA A 87 -25.46 -6.22 10.54
N ALA A 88 -24.40 -6.87 11.00
CA ALA A 88 -23.20 -7.14 10.20
C ALA A 88 -23.40 -8.26 9.15
N THR A 89 -24.44 -9.08 9.26
CA THR A 89 -24.74 -10.13 8.26
C THR A 89 -25.13 -9.58 6.89
N ASP A 90 -25.78 -8.42 6.86
CA ASP A 90 -26.24 -7.73 5.65
C ASP A 90 -26.20 -6.20 5.90
N PRO A 91 -24.99 -5.61 5.92
CA PRO A 91 -24.76 -4.21 6.27
C PRO A 91 -25.27 -3.26 5.19
N LEU A 92 -25.37 -1.97 5.49
CA LEU A 92 -25.70 -0.94 4.50
C LEU A 92 -24.58 -0.87 3.44
N MET A 93 -23.34 -0.76 3.91
CA MET A 93 -22.16 -0.75 3.05
C MET A 93 -20.94 -1.28 3.80
N ILE A 94 -19.93 -1.71 3.04
CA ILE A 94 -18.59 -2.00 3.53
C ILE A 94 -17.61 -1.11 2.79
N THR A 95 -16.77 -0.40 3.53
CA THR A 95 -15.72 0.47 2.96
C THR A 95 -14.34 -0.06 3.32
N LYS A 96 -13.33 0.32 2.52
CA LYS A 96 -11.93 0.15 2.93
C LYS A 96 -11.67 0.91 4.24
N GLY A 97 -10.96 0.27 5.17
CA GLY A 97 -10.44 0.89 6.37
C GLY A 97 -9.14 1.66 6.10
N SER A 98 -8.50 2.15 7.16
CA SER A 98 -7.28 2.95 7.07
C SER A 98 -5.98 2.14 7.07
N LYS A 99 -6.07 0.80 7.15
CA LYS A 99 -4.95 -0.14 7.09
C LYS A 99 -5.20 -1.19 6.00
N PRO A 100 -4.15 -1.87 5.49
CA PRO A 100 -4.32 -3.09 4.69
C PRO A 100 -5.18 -4.12 5.43
N ASN A 101 -5.98 -4.89 4.69
CA ASN A 101 -6.92 -5.89 5.24
C ASN A 101 -7.89 -5.36 6.30
N SER A 102 -8.07 -4.04 6.39
CA SER A 102 -9.06 -3.43 7.28
C SER A 102 -10.26 -2.92 6.49
N TYR A 103 -11.43 -3.08 7.11
CA TYR A 103 -12.73 -2.76 6.55
C TYR A 103 -13.53 -2.00 7.58
N VAL A 104 -14.51 -1.22 7.13
CA VAL A 104 -15.48 -0.60 8.02
C VAL A 104 -16.86 -1.02 7.57
N PHE A 105 -17.55 -1.74 8.46
CA PHE A 105 -18.95 -2.08 8.30
C PHE A 105 -19.78 -0.87 8.70
N VAL A 106 -20.67 -0.44 7.81
CA VAL A 106 -21.68 0.58 8.11
C VAL A 106 -23.00 -0.14 8.29
N LEU A 107 -23.52 -0.09 9.51
CA LEU A 107 -24.63 -0.92 9.92
C LEU A 107 -25.96 -0.17 9.81
N GLU A 108 -27.04 -0.92 9.58
CA GLU A 108 -28.41 -0.41 9.68
C GLU A 108 -28.81 -0.27 11.15
N LEU A 109 -28.08 0.58 11.88
CA LEU A 109 -28.16 0.73 13.32
C LEU A 109 -27.76 2.15 13.71
N GLN A 110 -28.46 2.74 14.67
CA GLN A 110 -28.12 4.03 15.26
C GLN A 110 -27.74 3.86 16.72
N ASP A 111 -26.78 4.68 17.17
CA ASP A 111 -26.54 4.88 18.59
C ASP A 111 -27.67 5.73 19.20
N VAL A 112 -27.69 5.91 20.53
CA VAL A 112 -28.79 6.64 21.19
C VAL A 112 -28.86 8.14 20.82
N ASN A 113 -27.81 8.67 20.18
CA ASN A 113 -27.75 10.05 19.69
C ASN A 113 -28.13 10.16 18.20
N GLY A 114 -28.54 9.05 17.57
CA GLY A 114 -28.91 9.01 16.15
C GLY A 114 -27.73 8.89 15.19
N ALA A 115 -26.51 8.66 15.69
CA ALA A 115 -25.34 8.46 14.83
C ALA A 115 -25.30 7.03 14.29
N THR A 116 -25.10 6.89 12.99
CA THR A 116 -25.02 5.58 12.34
C THR A 116 -23.81 4.81 12.86
N VAL A 117 -24.05 3.58 13.33
CA VAL A 117 -23.02 2.73 13.93
C VAL A 117 -22.12 2.15 12.85
N VAL A 118 -20.81 2.27 13.09
CA VAL A 118 -19.77 1.66 12.27
C VAL A 118 -18.92 0.68 13.09
N VAL A 119 -18.46 -0.38 12.44
CA VAL A 119 -17.66 -1.44 13.06
C VAL A 119 -16.40 -1.68 12.22
N PRO A 120 -15.23 -1.19 12.66
CA PRO A 120 -13.97 -1.51 12.02
C PRO A 120 -13.58 -2.97 12.23
N LEU A 121 -13.31 -3.66 11.12
CA LEU A 121 -12.82 -5.04 11.04
C LEU A 121 -11.38 -5.03 10.52
N GLU A 122 -10.52 -5.89 11.04
CA GLU A 122 -9.18 -6.16 10.53
C GLU A 122 -9.04 -7.66 10.32
N LEU A 123 -8.87 -8.07 9.06
CA LEU A 123 -8.62 -9.47 8.70
C LEU A 123 -7.13 -9.78 8.82
N ASN A 124 -6.81 -11.04 9.16
CA ASN A 124 -5.44 -11.53 9.25
C ASN A 124 -4.57 -10.71 10.20
N LYS A 125 -5.13 -10.30 11.34
CA LYS A 125 -4.39 -9.55 12.36
C LYS A 125 -3.47 -10.50 13.11
N THR A 126 -2.17 -10.21 13.09
CA THR A 126 -1.18 -10.92 13.90
C THR A 126 -1.40 -10.61 15.38
N ILE A 127 -1.51 -11.66 16.19
CA ILE A 127 -1.59 -11.54 17.64
C ILE A 127 -0.17 -11.60 18.20
N LEU A 128 0.18 -10.64 19.05
CA LEU A 128 1.53 -10.50 19.57
C LEU A 128 1.87 -11.70 20.45
N GLY A 129 2.81 -12.55 20.00
CA GLY A 129 3.20 -13.78 20.69
C GLY A 129 2.58 -15.07 20.12
N GLU A 130 1.75 -14.98 19.08
CA GLU A 130 1.15 -16.13 18.41
C GLU A 130 1.54 -16.15 16.92
N ALA A 131 1.75 -17.35 16.36
CA ALA A 131 2.09 -17.54 14.95
C ALA A 131 0.84 -17.51 14.03
N THR A 132 -0.35 -17.41 14.62
CA THR A 132 -1.64 -17.41 13.93
C THR A 132 -2.16 -16.00 13.72
N THR A 133 -2.88 -15.81 12.62
CA THR A 133 -3.61 -14.57 12.33
C THR A 133 -5.10 -14.81 12.50
N GLU A 134 -5.80 -13.88 13.14
CA GLU A 134 -7.25 -13.96 13.33
C GLU A 134 -7.94 -12.68 12.81
N HIS A 135 -9.28 -12.72 12.72
CA HIS A 135 -10.09 -11.61 12.20
C HIS A 135 -10.77 -10.88 13.36
N PHE A 136 -10.60 -9.56 13.47
CA PHE A 136 -11.07 -8.82 14.64
C PHE A 136 -12.00 -7.65 14.33
N PHE A 137 -13.15 -7.62 15.00
CA PHE A 137 -13.80 -6.35 15.26
C PHE A 137 -13.00 -5.57 16.31
N ASN A 138 -12.34 -4.50 15.87
CA ASN A 138 -11.45 -3.71 16.72
C ASN A 138 -12.22 -2.77 17.66
N SER A 139 -13.41 -2.33 17.26
CA SER A 139 -14.30 -1.45 18.03
C SER A 139 -15.68 -1.42 17.37
N ALA A 140 -16.66 -0.81 18.04
CA ALA A 140 -17.88 -0.32 17.41
C ALA A 140 -18.20 1.07 17.96
N TYR A 141 -18.70 1.99 17.12
CA TYR A 141 -19.10 3.33 17.57
C TYR A 141 -20.06 4.02 16.61
N GLY A 142 -20.91 4.90 17.15
CA GLY A 142 -21.69 5.85 16.37
C GLY A 142 -20.76 6.82 15.66
N LYS A 143 -20.92 6.99 14.35
CA LYS A 143 -20.06 7.85 13.56
C LYS A 143 -20.43 9.31 13.75
N THR A 144 -19.62 10.03 14.53
CA THR A 144 -19.86 11.43 14.93
C THR A 144 -18.76 12.38 14.48
N GLU A 145 -19.07 13.68 14.52
CA GLU A 145 -18.15 14.76 14.16
C GLU A 145 -17.00 14.83 15.17
N TRP A 146 -15.79 15.14 14.73
CA TRP A 146 -14.62 15.12 15.64
C TRP A 146 -14.68 16.21 16.73
N TRP A 147 -15.38 17.32 16.46
CA TRP A 147 -15.56 18.44 17.41
C TRP A 147 -16.81 18.30 18.28
N ASP A 148 -17.83 17.55 17.84
CA ASP A 148 -19.04 17.27 18.62
C ASP A 148 -19.41 15.79 18.52
N LYS A 149 -19.00 15.05 19.55
CA LYS A 149 -19.18 13.60 19.65
C LYS A 149 -20.63 13.17 19.86
N ASN A 150 -21.59 14.10 19.95
CA ASN A 150 -23.03 13.79 20.00
C ASN A 150 -23.72 14.02 18.66
N LYS A 151 -23.03 14.59 17.67
CA LYS A 151 -23.63 14.92 16.37
C LYS A 151 -23.23 13.89 15.31
N PRO A 152 -24.19 13.28 14.60
CA PRO A 152 -23.90 12.35 13.51
C PRO A 152 -23.06 13.00 12.39
N ASP A 153 -22.03 12.29 11.91
CA ASP A 153 -21.15 12.74 10.84
C ASP A 153 -21.56 12.13 9.50
N PHE A 154 -22.57 12.74 8.87
CA PHE A 154 -23.01 12.37 7.53
C PHE A 154 -21.98 12.70 6.44
N THR A 155 -21.12 13.68 6.69
CA THR A 155 -20.05 14.09 5.77
C THR A 155 -19.03 12.98 5.55
N TRP A 156 -18.73 12.19 6.59
CA TRP A 156 -17.83 11.05 6.45
C TRP A 156 -18.36 9.97 5.49
N PHE A 157 -19.66 9.66 5.54
CA PHE A 157 -20.26 8.67 4.62
C PHE A 157 -20.22 9.17 3.18
N LYS A 158 -20.60 10.43 2.95
CA LYS A 158 -20.48 11.08 1.64
C LYS A 158 -19.04 11.02 1.12
N LYS A 159 -18.06 11.27 1.99
CA LYS A 159 -16.63 11.19 1.63
C LYS A 159 -16.21 9.76 1.24
N GLN A 160 -16.66 8.73 1.95
CA GLN A 160 -16.33 7.34 1.58
C GLN A 160 -16.86 6.97 0.19
N ILE A 161 -18.07 7.44 -0.14
CA ILE A 161 -18.71 7.23 -1.43
C ILE A 161 -17.93 7.96 -2.53
N ASN A 162 -17.69 9.27 -2.36
CA ASN A 162 -17.02 10.09 -3.37
C ASN A 162 -15.56 9.71 -3.61
N GLU A 163 -14.86 9.21 -2.58
CA GLU A 163 -13.48 8.72 -2.70
C GLU A 163 -13.38 7.28 -3.26
N CYS A 164 -14.50 6.70 -3.70
CA CYS A 164 -14.58 5.33 -4.24
C CYS A 164 -13.99 4.28 -3.29
N LYS A 165 -14.21 4.45 -1.98
CA LYS A 165 -13.75 3.51 -0.94
C LYS A 165 -14.74 2.39 -0.64
N VAL A 166 -15.94 2.46 -1.20
CA VAL A 166 -17.01 1.48 -1.02
C VAL A 166 -16.65 0.21 -1.80
N LEU A 167 -16.69 -0.94 -1.12
CA LEU A 167 -16.45 -2.27 -1.71
C LEU A 167 -17.75 -3.04 -1.92
N TYR A 168 -18.71 -2.82 -1.02
CA TYR A 168 -20.05 -3.39 -1.09
C TYR A 168 -21.07 -2.33 -0.68
N VAL A 169 -22.23 -2.32 -1.33
CA VAL A 169 -23.39 -1.53 -0.91
C VAL A 169 -24.69 -2.30 -1.16
N ASN A 170 -25.53 -2.40 -0.13
CA ASN A 170 -26.93 -2.77 -0.30
C ASN A 170 -27.70 -1.53 -0.73
N LYS A 171 -27.99 -1.41 -2.03
CA LYS A 171 -28.51 -0.17 -2.62
C LYS A 171 -29.87 0.21 -2.03
N ASN A 172 -30.76 -0.76 -1.93
CA ASN A 172 -32.12 -0.55 -1.45
C ASN A 172 -32.14 -0.16 0.02
N LYS A 173 -31.42 -0.90 0.88
CA LYS A 173 -31.33 -0.58 2.31
C LYS A 173 -30.66 0.77 2.54
N SER A 174 -29.53 1.03 1.88
CA SER A 174 -28.79 2.28 2.07
C SER A 174 -29.60 3.51 1.68
N ILE A 175 -30.27 3.48 0.52
CA ILE A 175 -31.13 4.59 0.09
C ILE A 175 -32.31 4.79 1.05
N ALA A 176 -32.96 3.71 1.49
CA ALA A 176 -34.06 3.79 2.44
C ALA A 176 -33.61 4.36 3.80
N TYR A 177 -32.47 3.88 4.32
CA TYR A 177 -31.92 4.28 5.60
C TYR A 177 -31.46 5.75 5.61
N PHE A 178 -30.67 6.20 4.63
CA PHE A 178 -30.24 7.61 4.59
C PHE A 178 -31.39 8.56 4.26
N ARG A 179 -32.45 8.09 3.57
CA ARG A 179 -33.69 8.85 3.40
C ARG A 179 -34.41 9.07 4.73
N SER A 180 -34.51 8.06 5.60
CA SER A 180 -35.15 8.22 6.91
C SER A 180 -34.36 9.16 7.82
N CYS A 181 -33.02 9.12 7.72
CA CYS A 181 -32.13 10.05 8.42
C CYS A 181 -32.25 11.50 7.90
N GLY A 182 -32.51 11.69 6.60
CA GLY A 182 -32.64 12.99 5.93
C GLY A 182 -33.70 13.92 6.53
N ASN A 183 -34.76 13.35 7.09
CA ASN A 183 -35.82 14.12 7.77
C ASN A 183 -35.33 14.78 9.07
N ALA A 184 -34.35 14.17 9.76
CA ALA A 184 -33.75 14.70 10.98
C ALA A 184 -32.48 15.52 10.70
N PHE A 185 -31.76 15.20 9.61
CA PHE A 185 -30.47 15.80 9.27
C PHE A 185 -30.39 16.12 7.77
N PRO A 186 -30.41 17.40 7.35
CA PRO A 186 -30.35 17.77 5.95
C PRO A 186 -29.17 17.18 5.18
N VAL A 187 -27.99 17.07 5.82
CA VAL A 187 -26.76 16.51 5.25
C VAL A 187 -26.90 15.02 4.90
N ALA A 188 -27.80 14.27 5.55
CA ALA A 188 -28.08 12.87 5.17
C ALA A 188 -28.76 12.77 3.79
N SER A 189 -29.43 13.82 3.32
CA SER A 189 -29.93 13.89 1.94
C SER A 189 -28.78 13.94 0.93
N GLU A 190 -27.66 14.59 1.27
CA GLU A 190 -26.47 14.61 0.40
C GLU A 190 -25.78 13.25 0.31
N VAL A 191 -25.82 12.45 1.37
CA VAL A 191 -25.33 11.06 1.34
C VAL A 191 -26.19 10.23 0.39
N ARG A 192 -27.51 10.42 0.41
CA ARG A 192 -28.43 9.77 -0.54
C ARG A 192 -28.14 10.18 -1.98
N GLU A 193 -27.92 11.46 -2.24
CA GLU A 193 -27.56 11.93 -3.59
C GLU A 193 -26.22 11.31 -4.04
N ALA A 194 -25.19 11.34 -3.20
CA ALA A 194 -23.90 10.70 -3.51
C ALA A 194 -24.05 9.19 -3.79
N LEU A 195 -24.88 8.47 -3.03
CA LEU A 195 -25.20 7.07 -3.32
C LEU A 195 -25.90 6.92 -4.66
N SER A 196 -26.84 7.82 -4.99
CA SER A 196 -27.59 7.77 -6.24
C SER A 196 -26.69 8.03 -7.44
N GLU A 197 -25.75 8.98 -7.31
CA GLU A 197 -24.68 9.26 -8.28
C GLU A 197 -23.73 8.07 -8.45
N LEU A 198 -23.27 7.47 -7.34
CA LEU A 198 -22.42 6.27 -7.40
C LEU A 198 -23.13 5.14 -8.14
N ILE A 199 -24.41 4.87 -7.83
CA ILE A 199 -25.18 3.76 -8.41
C ILE A 199 -25.30 3.86 -9.95
N VAL A 200 -25.33 5.07 -10.50
CA VAL A 200 -25.42 5.29 -11.96
C VAL A 200 -24.05 5.54 -12.62
N SER A 201 -22.98 5.61 -11.82
CA SER A 201 -21.61 5.85 -12.30
C SER A 201 -20.94 4.59 -12.83
N GLU A 202 -19.89 4.78 -13.64
CA GLU A 202 -19.00 3.70 -14.09
C GLU A 202 -18.23 3.04 -12.93
N ASP A 203 -17.94 3.79 -11.85
CA ASP A 203 -17.23 3.28 -10.67
C ASP A 203 -18.01 2.16 -9.95
N MET A 204 -19.33 2.12 -10.13
CA MET A 204 -20.22 1.08 -9.59
C MET A 204 -19.83 -0.33 -10.05
N LYS A 205 -19.17 -0.47 -11.21
CA LYS A 205 -18.69 -1.78 -11.71
C LYS A 205 -17.68 -2.44 -10.77
N ASN A 206 -17.00 -1.65 -9.94
CA ASN A 206 -16.01 -2.12 -8.97
C ASN A 206 -16.59 -2.34 -7.57
N VAL A 207 -17.90 -2.15 -7.38
CA VAL A 207 -18.59 -2.24 -6.09
C VAL A 207 -19.59 -3.40 -6.13
N LYS A 208 -19.49 -4.33 -5.17
CA LYS A 208 -20.44 -5.44 -5.03
C LYS A 208 -21.78 -4.96 -4.47
N THR A 209 -22.86 -5.65 -4.80
CA THR A 209 -24.23 -5.26 -4.45
C THR A 209 -25.02 -6.38 -3.79
N GLU A 210 -26.20 -6.05 -3.30
CA GLU A 210 -27.14 -7.04 -2.76
C GLU A 210 -27.47 -8.16 -3.76
N LYS A 211 -27.46 -7.88 -5.07
CA LYS A 211 -27.67 -8.90 -6.11
C LYS A 211 -26.51 -9.88 -6.21
N ASP A 212 -25.28 -9.37 -6.21
CA ASP A 212 -24.06 -10.19 -6.22
C ASP A 212 -24.02 -11.09 -4.98
N LEU A 213 -24.47 -10.57 -3.83
CA LEU A 213 -24.57 -11.33 -2.59
C LEU A 213 -25.62 -12.43 -2.66
N ASP A 214 -26.79 -12.16 -3.24
CA ASP A 214 -27.83 -13.18 -3.43
C ASP A 214 -27.40 -14.27 -4.41
N GLU A 215 -26.67 -13.91 -5.47
CA GLU A 215 -26.06 -14.85 -6.42
C GLU A 215 -25.01 -15.71 -5.73
N PHE A 216 -24.12 -15.10 -4.95
CA PHE A 216 -23.11 -15.80 -4.17
C PHE A 216 -23.72 -16.79 -3.18
N LYS A 217 -24.75 -16.38 -2.42
CA LYS A 217 -25.47 -17.27 -1.48
C LYS A 217 -26.16 -18.43 -2.20
N ARG A 218 -26.75 -18.20 -3.38
CA ARG A 218 -27.35 -19.27 -4.18
C ARG A 218 -26.31 -20.27 -4.67
N ALA A 219 -25.20 -19.79 -5.20
CA ALA A 219 -24.10 -20.66 -5.65
C ALA A 219 -23.52 -21.51 -4.51
N GLN A 220 -23.33 -20.92 -3.32
CA GLN A 220 -22.87 -21.66 -2.14
C GLN A 220 -23.86 -22.75 -1.70
N ASN A 221 -25.16 -22.47 -1.75
CA ASN A 221 -26.19 -23.47 -1.43
C ASN A 221 -26.28 -24.58 -2.49
N GLU A 222 -26.04 -24.28 -3.77
CA GLU A 222 -26.02 -25.25 -4.86
C GLU A 222 -24.78 -26.17 -4.81
N GLU A 223 -23.61 -25.62 -4.49
CA GLU A 223 -22.38 -26.40 -4.21
C GLU A 223 -22.56 -27.33 -3.00
N GLU A 224 -23.21 -26.85 -1.93
CA GLU A 224 -23.50 -27.65 -0.73
C GLU A 224 -24.54 -28.74 -0.99
N TRP A 225 -25.48 -28.53 -1.94
CA TRP A 225 -26.49 -29.51 -2.35
C TRP A 225 -25.99 -30.56 -3.35
N ASN A 226 -24.92 -30.29 -4.12
CA ASN A 226 -24.34 -31.25 -5.07
C ASN A 226 -23.31 -32.21 -4.43
N MET A 227 -22.88 -31.97 -3.19
CA MET A 227 -21.95 -32.83 -2.44
C MET A 227 -22.47 -34.26 -2.08
N PRO A 228 -23.77 -34.58 -2.03
CA PRO A 228 -24.24 -35.97 -1.85
C PRO A 228 -24.24 -36.81 -3.13
N GLU A 229 -24.36 -36.22 -4.33
CA GLU A 229 -24.46 -36.97 -5.59
C GLU A 229 -23.10 -37.46 -6.11
N GLU A 230 -22.03 -36.68 -5.91
CA GLU A 230 -20.67 -37.08 -6.29
C GLU A 230 -20.10 -38.19 -5.38
N MET A 231 -20.56 -38.27 -4.13
CA MET A 231 -20.19 -39.34 -3.18
C MET A 231 -20.84 -40.70 -3.50
N ASN A 232 -21.95 -40.71 -4.26
CA ASN A 232 -22.61 -41.95 -4.71
C ASN A 232 -22.04 -42.51 -6.03
N HIS A 233 -21.22 -41.74 -6.76
CA HIS A 233 -20.54 -42.20 -7.97
C HIS A 233 -19.13 -42.76 -7.74
N MET A 234 -18.64 -42.76 -6.49
CA MET A 234 -17.27 -43.16 -6.13
C MET A 234 -17.15 -44.51 -5.39
N HIS A 235 -18.23 -45.31 -5.31
CA HIS A 235 -18.20 -46.65 -4.67
C HIS A 235 -18.18 -47.83 -5.65
N GLY A 236 -17.84 -47.59 -6.92
CA GLY A 236 -17.94 -48.60 -7.98
C GLY A 236 -16.73 -48.66 -8.89
N ASN A 237 -15.51 -48.76 -8.36
CA ASN A 237 -14.36 -49.46 -8.97
C ASN A 237 -13.05 -48.98 -8.33
N GLN A 238 -12.37 -49.85 -7.60
CA GLN A 238 -11.00 -50.31 -7.92
C GLN A 238 -10.43 -51.08 -6.73
N THR A 239 -10.36 -52.40 -6.94
CA THR A 239 -9.37 -53.27 -6.31
C THR A 239 -8.10 -53.25 -7.17
N ALA A 240 -6.96 -53.40 -6.49
CA ALA A 240 -5.67 -53.89 -6.98
C ALA A 240 -4.64 -52.88 -7.56
N GLU A 241 -3.51 -52.87 -6.85
CA GLU A 241 -2.11 -52.91 -7.32
C GLU A 241 -1.29 -51.61 -7.45
N GLU A 242 -0.52 -51.39 -6.37
CA GLU A 242 0.87 -50.95 -6.24
C GLU A 242 1.67 -50.52 -7.50
N SER A 243 2.28 -49.33 -7.43
CA SER A 243 3.69 -49.11 -7.81
C SER A 243 4.26 -47.78 -7.28
N ASN A 244 5.57 -47.77 -7.07
CA ASN A 244 6.39 -46.84 -6.27
C ASN A 244 6.78 -45.50 -6.95
N THR A 245 7.02 -44.50 -6.07
CA THR A 245 7.97 -43.34 -6.14
C THR A 245 7.72 -42.16 -7.10
N PRO A 246 8.28 -40.94 -6.81
CA PRO A 246 8.40 -40.20 -5.55
C PRO A 246 7.76 -38.79 -5.64
N GLY A 247 7.36 -38.24 -4.48
CA GLY A 247 6.61 -36.99 -4.35
C GLY A 247 7.24 -35.78 -5.03
N GLU A 248 6.47 -35.15 -5.91
CA GLU A 248 6.64 -33.76 -6.32
C GLU A 248 6.26 -32.88 -5.13
N ALA A 249 7.24 -32.10 -4.65
CA ALA A 249 6.99 -31.05 -3.68
C ALA A 249 6.07 -30.02 -4.31
N GLU A 250 4.93 -29.75 -3.66
CA GLU A 250 4.09 -28.62 -3.99
C GLU A 250 4.92 -27.32 -3.95
N PRO A 251 4.71 -26.40 -4.90
CA PRO A 251 5.49 -25.17 -4.97
C PRO A 251 5.26 -24.34 -3.70
N ALA A 252 6.37 -24.06 -3.01
CA ALA A 252 6.40 -23.15 -1.88
C ALA A 252 5.67 -21.85 -2.22
N SER A 253 4.72 -21.46 -1.37
CA SER A 253 4.04 -20.17 -1.44
C SER A 253 5.07 -19.03 -1.48
N PRO A 254 4.82 -17.93 -2.21
CA PRO A 254 5.79 -16.84 -2.34
C PRO A 254 6.10 -16.27 -0.95
N VAL A 255 7.37 -16.26 -0.59
CA VAL A 255 7.89 -15.58 0.60
C VAL A 255 7.54 -14.09 0.48
N GLN A 256 6.62 -13.61 1.31
CA GLN A 256 6.29 -12.18 1.39
C GLN A 256 7.51 -11.44 1.95
N GLU A 257 8.08 -10.51 1.17
CA GLU A 257 9.13 -9.59 1.62
C GLU A 257 8.56 -8.64 2.71
N ASP A 258 9.28 -8.48 3.83
CA ASP A 258 8.98 -7.46 4.86
C ASP A 258 8.93 -6.05 4.20
N SER A 259 7.87 -5.28 4.45
CA SER A 259 7.72 -3.90 3.95
C SER A 259 8.86 -2.98 4.46
N PHE A 260 9.24 -1.95 3.69
CA PHE A 260 10.26 -0.99 4.12
C PHE A 260 9.81 -0.24 5.38
N THR A 261 8.53 0.11 5.44
CA THR A 261 7.92 0.74 6.62
C THR A 261 8.11 -0.10 7.87
N ASP A 262 7.86 -1.41 7.78
CA ASP A 262 7.95 -2.31 8.93
C ASP A 262 9.40 -2.49 9.38
N SER A 263 10.36 -2.52 8.44
CA SER A 263 11.79 -2.55 8.77
C SER A 263 12.25 -1.29 9.50
N TYR A 264 11.93 -0.10 8.98
CA TYR A 264 12.33 1.16 9.61
C TYR A 264 11.62 1.38 10.95
N TYR A 265 10.35 1.01 11.07
CA TYR A 265 9.62 1.13 12.32
C TYR A 265 10.18 0.20 13.41
N ARG A 266 10.64 -1.00 13.05
CA ARG A 266 11.30 -1.93 13.97
C ARG A 266 12.57 -1.31 14.57
N GLU A 267 13.43 -0.72 13.73
CA GLU A 267 14.69 -0.10 14.20
C GLU A 267 14.46 1.14 15.07
N ILE A 268 13.42 1.94 14.78
CA ILE A 268 13.00 3.04 15.65
C ILE A 268 12.45 2.50 16.97
N SER A 269 11.64 1.44 16.92
CA SER A 269 11.08 0.79 18.11
C SER A 269 12.17 0.25 19.02
N ASP A 270 13.20 -0.40 18.47
CA ASP A 270 14.34 -0.90 19.24
C ASP A 270 15.07 0.26 19.96
N SER A 271 15.30 1.36 19.24
CA SER A 271 15.93 2.56 19.80
C SER A 271 15.08 3.18 20.94
N LEU A 272 13.74 3.13 20.82
CA LEU A 272 12.81 3.59 21.85
C LEU A 272 12.81 2.68 23.08
N VAL A 273 12.83 1.36 22.89
CA VAL A 273 12.94 0.37 23.98
C VAL A 273 14.21 0.61 24.78
N ASP A 274 15.34 0.84 24.10
CA ASP A 274 16.60 1.14 24.76
C ASP A 274 16.54 2.45 25.54
N ALA A 275 15.92 3.49 24.98
CA ALA A 275 15.80 4.81 25.61
C ALA A 275 14.82 4.88 26.80
N ASP A 276 13.86 3.96 26.89
CA ASP A 276 12.75 4.00 27.84
C ASP A 276 13.20 3.99 29.32
N PRO A 277 14.17 3.17 29.76
CA PRO A 277 14.72 3.28 31.11
C PRO A 277 15.96 4.21 31.12
N PRO A 278 16.06 5.27 31.97
CA PRO A 278 15.18 5.69 33.07
C PRO A 278 14.28 6.89 32.73
N MET A 279 13.80 6.98 31.49
CA MET A 279 12.93 8.05 31.02
C MET A 279 11.56 8.03 31.73
N PRO A 280 10.97 9.20 32.04
CA PRO A 280 9.59 9.28 32.50
C PRO A 280 8.64 8.70 31.46
N LYS A 281 7.68 7.91 31.93
CA LYS A 281 6.68 7.25 31.09
C LYS A 281 5.97 8.22 30.14
N GLU A 282 5.65 9.43 30.59
CA GLU A 282 4.97 10.45 29.77
C GLU A 282 5.81 10.88 28.55
N ALA A 283 7.12 11.03 28.72
CA ALA A 283 8.04 11.39 27.64
C ALA A 283 8.24 10.20 26.68
N SER A 284 8.34 8.99 27.22
CA SER A 284 8.42 7.75 26.44
C SER A 284 7.15 7.50 25.62
N ASP A 285 5.97 7.57 26.23
CA ASP A 285 4.67 7.41 25.57
C ASP A 285 4.49 8.41 24.41
N ASP A 286 4.99 9.64 24.54
CA ASP A 286 4.94 10.65 23.48
C ASP A 286 5.90 10.35 22.32
N LEU A 287 7.12 9.88 22.60
CA LEU A 287 8.04 9.43 21.55
C LEU A 287 7.49 8.22 20.79
N TRP A 288 6.93 7.23 21.49
CA TRP A 288 6.22 6.09 20.89
C TRP A 288 5.08 6.52 19.99
N ARG A 289 4.26 7.48 20.44
CA ARG A 289 3.16 8.03 19.64
C ARG A 289 3.66 8.69 18.35
N ARG A 290 4.77 9.42 18.40
CA ARG A 290 5.35 10.11 17.23
C ARG A 290 5.98 9.13 16.25
N ALA A 291 6.67 8.10 16.74
CA ALA A 291 7.17 7.01 15.91
C ALA A 291 6.01 6.29 15.20
N MET A 292 4.89 6.07 15.88
CA MET A 292 3.67 5.53 15.27
C MET A 292 3.11 6.44 14.17
N TYR A 293 3.08 7.76 14.37
CA TYR A 293 2.61 8.69 13.33
C TYR A 293 3.54 8.72 12.11
N LEU A 294 4.85 8.66 12.33
CA LEU A 294 5.82 8.52 11.25
C LEU A 294 5.60 7.20 10.49
N CYS A 295 5.39 6.09 11.19
CA CYS A 295 5.06 4.79 10.59
C CYS A 295 3.78 4.84 9.74
N CYS A 296 2.71 5.46 10.24
CA CYS A 296 1.50 5.69 9.46
C CYS A 296 1.76 6.52 8.18
N SER A 297 2.65 7.51 8.26
CA SER A 297 3.01 8.33 7.10
C SER A 297 3.85 7.56 6.06
N MET A 298 4.80 6.75 6.52
CA MET A 298 5.59 5.82 5.68
C MET A 298 4.67 4.82 4.97
N ARG A 299 3.75 4.20 5.72
CA ARG A 299 2.76 3.26 5.17
C ARG A 299 1.86 3.94 4.14
N GLY A 300 1.40 5.15 4.41
CA GLY A 300 0.60 5.91 3.45
C GLY A 300 1.33 6.27 2.15
N PHE A 301 2.66 6.37 2.19
CA PHE A 301 3.51 6.51 1.00
C PHE A 301 3.68 5.17 0.28
N GLU A 302 3.94 4.09 1.01
CA GLU A 302 4.06 2.74 0.46
C GLU A 302 2.77 2.26 -0.24
N ASP A 303 1.60 2.53 0.36
CA ASP A 303 0.28 2.29 -0.25
C ASP A 303 0.09 3.08 -1.57
N ALA A 304 0.69 4.28 -1.65
CA ALA A 304 0.66 5.08 -2.87
C ALA A 304 1.61 4.50 -3.94
N GLU A 305 2.73 3.90 -3.55
CA GLU A 305 3.62 3.21 -4.46
C GLU A 305 3.02 1.92 -5.02
N GLU A 306 2.21 1.19 -4.24
CA GLU A 306 1.44 0.05 -4.76
C GLU A 306 0.50 0.48 -5.90
N ARG A 307 -0.10 1.68 -5.78
CA ARG A 307 -1.10 2.17 -6.75
C ARG A 307 -0.51 2.93 -7.94
N TYR A 308 0.59 3.66 -7.73
CA TYR A 308 1.17 4.60 -8.71
C TYR A 308 2.59 4.23 -9.14
N GLY A 309 3.09 3.11 -8.61
CA GLY A 309 4.39 2.54 -8.89
C GLY A 309 5.49 3.05 -7.95
N PRO A 310 6.52 2.22 -7.73
CA PRO A 310 7.53 2.49 -6.71
C PRO A 310 8.43 3.69 -7.01
N ASN A 311 8.91 4.30 -5.93
CA ASN A 311 9.78 5.45 -5.92
C ASN A 311 10.92 5.25 -4.91
N ILE A 312 11.97 4.52 -5.35
CA ILE A 312 13.10 4.21 -4.48
C ILE A 312 13.86 5.46 -4.03
N GLU A 313 13.88 6.53 -4.84
CA GLU A 313 14.56 7.79 -4.53
C GLU A 313 14.07 8.42 -3.22
N ALA A 314 12.77 8.28 -2.91
CA ALA A 314 12.20 8.78 -1.67
C ALA A 314 12.70 7.99 -0.45
N TRP A 315 12.82 6.67 -0.59
CA TRP A 315 13.37 5.81 0.47
C TRP A 315 14.87 6.04 0.66
N GLU A 316 15.63 6.22 -0.42
CA GLU A 316 17.06 6.58 -0.34
C GLU A 316 17.27 7.94 0.34
N ALA A 317 16.42 8.93 0.03
CA ALA A 317 16.45 10.24 0.68
C ALA A 317 16.00 10.20 2.15
N TYR A 318 15.28 9.15 2.56
CA TYR A 318 14.86 8.93 3.94
C TYR A 318 15.95 8.29 4.82
N VAL A 319 16.81 7.44 4.27
CA VAL A 319 17.90 6.76 5.01
C VAL A 319 18.65 7.68 5.99
N PRO A 320 19.19 8.85 5.59
CA PRO A 320 19.89 9.73 6.53
C PRO A 320 18.98 10.34 7.61
N GLN A 321 17.69 10.54 7.32
CA GLN A 321 16.72 11.07 8.30
C GLN A 321 16.35 10.00 9.33
N HIS A 322 16.21 8.75 8.90
CA HIS A 322 16.01 7.59 9.78
C HIS A 322 17.15 7.44 10.79
N GLU A 323 18.40 7.51 10.31
CA GLU A 323 19.58 7.42 11.18
C GLU A 323 19.66 8.60 12.18
N ASP A 324 19.33 9.82 11.74
CA ASP A 324 19.23 10.99 12.64
C ASP A 324 18.15 10.81 13.71
N ILE A 325 16.99 10.24 13.36
CA ILE A 325 15.93 9.90 14.33
C ILE A 325 16.44 8.93 15.39
N ARG A 326 17.05 7.82 14.97
CA ARG A 326 17.59 6.82 15.90
C ARG A 326 18.62 7.42 16.84
N GLY A 327 19.60 8.15 16.28
CA GLY A 327 20.63 8.81 17.09
C GLY A 327 20.06 9.83 18.07
N ARG A 328 19.01 10.55 17.72
CA ARG A 328 18.34 11.51 18.63
C ARG A 328 17.54 10.82 19.73
N ILE A 329 16.90 9.67 19.44
CA ILE A 329 16.23 8.85 20.47
C ILE A 329 17.26 8.33 21.47
N GLU A 330 18.37 7.79 20.98
CA GLU A 330 19.46 7.29 21.83
C GLU A 330 20.05 8.40 22.72
N GLN A 331 20.28 9.59 22.16
CA GLN A 331 20.73 10.78 22.90
C GLN A 331 19.73 11.20 23.98
N ALA A 332 18.42 11.09 23.70
CA ALA A 332 17.39 11.37 24.68
C ALA A 332 17.44 10.38 25.85
N GLY A 333 17.51 9.07 25.57
CA GLY A 333 17.68 8.04 26.60
C GLY A 333 18.96 8.26 27.43
N GLU A 334 20.07 8.58 26.76
CA GLU A 334 21.36 8.82 27.42
C GLU A 334 21.35 10.06 28.31
N ALA A 335 20.63 11.12 27.93
CA ALA A 335 20.48 12.30 28.78
C ALA A 335 19.81 11.95 30.13
N TYR A 336 18.90 10.98 30.15
CA TYR A 336 18.30 10.46 31.38
C TYR A 336 19.25 9.54 32.15
N ARG A 337 19.95 8.61 31.49
CA ARG A 337 20.93 7.71 32.12
C ARG A 337 22.08 8.46 32.78
N ALA A 338 22.63 9.46 32.09
CA ALA A 338 23.71 10.30 32.58
C ALA A 338 23.27 11.32 33.65
N GLY A 339 21.99 11.36 34.00
CA GLY A 339 21.49 12.25 35.04
C GLY A 339 21.58 13.74 34.69
N LYS A 340 21.53 14.11 33.39
CA LYS A 340 21.65 15.51 32.92
C LYS A 340 20.59 16.44 33.51
N ARG A 341 20.73 17.76 33.34
CA ARG A 341 19.74 18.73 33.83
C ARG A 341 18.42 18.60 33.09
N ALA A 342 17.32 19.02 33.73
CA ALA A 342 15.97 18.90 33.18
C ALA A 342 15.82 19.59 31.81
N GLU A 343 16.45 20.75 31.62
CA GLU A 343 16.46 21.49 30.36
C GLU A 343 17.15 20.71 29.24
N GLU A 344 18.31 20.11 29.51
CA GLU A 344 19.06 19.30 28.55
C GLU A 344 18.31 18.03 28.16
N ARG A 345 17.60 17.41 29.11
CA ARG A 345 16.72 16.25 28.83
C ARG A 345 15.53 16.65 27.98
N ALA A 346 14.86 17.75 28.32
CA ALA A 346 13.73 18.26 27.54
C ALA A 346 14.16 18.65 26.12
N GLN A 347 15.37 19.21 25.96
CA GLN A 347 15.94 19.52 24.66
C GLN A 347 16.17 18.25 23.83
N ALA A 348 16.80 17.23 24.40
CA ALA A 348 17.07 15.97 23.70
C ALA A 348 15.79 15.26 23.25
N ILE A 349 14.75 15.24 24.11
CA ILE A 349 13.42 14.76 23.75
C ILE A 349 12.85 15.59 22.60
N GLY A 350 12.85 16.91 22.72
CA GLY A 350 12.35 17.81 21.68
C GLY A 350 13.07 17.65 20.34
N ASP A 351 14.37 17.33 20.37
CA ASP A 351 15.15 17.07 19.17
C ASP A 351 14.73 15.77 18.46
N ALA A 352 14.49 14.69 19.21
CA ALA A 352 13.96 13.44 18.67
C ALA A 352 12.55 13.63 18.09
N GLN A 353 11.67 14.34 18.82
CA GLN A 353 10.31 14.65 18.37
C GLN A 353 10.31 15.41 17.04
N ARG A 354 11.12 16.48 16.93
CA ARG A 354 11.23 17.29 15.71
C ARG A 354 11.76 16.49 14.52
N ALA A 355 12.70 15.57 14.75
CA ALA A 355 13.24 14.73 13.68
C ALA A 355 12.18 13.77 13.11
N MET A 356 11.34 13.19 13.97
CA MET A 356 10.22 12.34 13.54
C MET A 356 9.14 13.16 12.81
N GLU A 357 8.77 14.34 13.32
CA GLU A 357 7.83 15.25 12.65
C GLU A 357 8.34 15.67 11.26
N LYS A 358 9.63 16.03 11.16
CA LYS A 358 10.25 16.36 9.88
C LYS A 358 10.12 15.21 8.88
N SER A 359 10.43 14.00 9.29
CA SER A 359 10.31 12.80 8.44
C SER A 359 8.86 12.48 8.07
N GLN A 360 7.91 12.73 8.96
CA GLN A 360 6.48 12.61 8.67
C GLN A 360 6.08 13.59 7.56
N THR A 361 6.47 14.86 7.68
CA THR A 361 6.20 15.87 6.64
C THR A 361 6.87 15.53 5.31
N PHE A 362 8.07 14.94 5.35
CA PHE A 362 8.77 14.44 4.17
C PHE A 362 7.94 13.38 3.43
N PHE A 363 7.48 12.31 4.11
CA PHE A 363 6.69 11.26 3.46
C PHE A 363 5.32 11.75 2.98
N ALA A 364 4.67 12.65 3.71
CA ALA A 364 3.44 13.28 3.24
C ALA A 364 3.68 14.05 1.94
N ALA A 365 4.76 14.83 1.84
CA ALA A 365 5.12 15.56 0.64
C ALA A 365 5.52 14.63 -0.52
N GLU A 366 6.29 13.57 -0.27
CA GLU A 366 6.67 12.60 -1.30
C GLU A 366 5.45 11.83 -1.84
N ARG A 367 4.48 11.53 -0.98
CA ARG A 367 3.20 10.94 -1.39
C ARG A 367 2.41 11.86 -2.32
N GLU A 368 2.28 13.13 -1.97
CA GLU A 368 1.61 14.12 -2.83
C GLU A 368 2.34 14.28 -4.17
N LYS A 369 3.68 14.33 -4.16
CA LYS A 369 4.50 14.36 -5.38
C LYS A 369 4.27 13.13 -6.25
N LEU A 370 4.21 11.94 -5.65
CA LEU A 370 3.96 10.69 -6.38
C LEU A 370 2.59 10.70 -7.07
N ILE A 371 1.54 11.12 -6.35
CA ILE A 371 0.17 11.25 -6.89
C ILE A 371 0.13 12.29 -8.01
N ALA A 372 0.68 13.49 -7.77
CA ALA A 372 0.71 14.56 -8.77
C ALA A 372 1.50 14.17 -10.02
N ARG A 373 2.61 13.43 -9.86
CA ARG A 373 3.44 12.93 -10.97
C ARG A 373 2.67 11.96 -11.86
N GLU A 374 1.90 11.05 -11.27
CA GLU A 374 1.08 10.10 -12.03
C GLU A 374 -0.12 10.81 -12.69
N GLN A 375 -0.76 11.77 -12.02
CA GLN A 375 -1.82 12.57 -12.64
C GLN A 375 -1.29 13.34 -13.85
N ALA A 376 -0.14 14.01 -13.72
CA ALA A 376 0.48 14.73 -14.83
C ALA A 376 0.83 13.82 -16.01
N TYR A 377 1.19 12.56 -15.75
CA TYR A 377 1.40 11.56 -16.80
C TYR A 377 0.08 11.26 -17.54
N ARG A 378 -1.00 10.99 -16.81
CA ARG A 378 -2.33 10.70 -17.37
C ARG A 378 -2.89 11.87 -18.17
N ASP A 379 -2.77 13.08 -17.65
CA ASP A 379 -3.23 14.30 -18.32
C ASP A 379 -2.49 14.53 -19.64
N ARG A 380 -1.17 14.26 -19.68
CA ARG A 380 -0.38 14.34 -20.93
C ARG A 380 -0.81 13.30 -21.95
N ILE A 381 -1.08 12.07 -21.53
CA ILE A 381 -1.60 11.02 -22.41
C ILE A 381 -2.96 11.44 -22.97
N ALA A 382 -3.88 11.92 -22.13
CA ALA A 382 -5.19 12.40 -22.56
C ALA A 382 -5.07 13.58 -23.54
N ALA A 383 -4.22 14.56 -23.23
CA ALA A 383 -3.99 15.71 -24.11
C ALA A 383 -3.38 15.28 -25.45
N MET A 384 -2.44 14.32 -25.48
CA MET A 384 -1.92 13.80 -26.75
C MET A 384 -3.02 13.16 -27.60
N HIS A 385 -3.93 12.37 -27.01
CA HIS A 385 -5.07 11.81 -27.75
C HIS A 385 -5.96 12.92 -28.34
N GLU A 386 -6.23 13.97 -27.58
CA GLU A 386 -7.01 15.11 -28.06
C GLU A 386 -6.31 15.82 -29.23
N GLU A 387 -5.03 16.17 -29.08
CA GLU A 387 -4.26 16.86 -30.12
C GLU A 387 -4.17 16.01 -31.41
N ILE A 388 -3.98 14.69 -31.28
CA ILE A 388 -3.99 13.75 -32.42
C ILE A 388 -5.36 13.73 -33.10
N GLY A 389 -6.44 13.64 -32.34
CA GLY A 389 -7.80 13.69 -32.90
C GLY A 389 -8.11 15.04 -33.56
N MET A 390 -7.54 16.14 -33.06
CA MET A 390 -7.66 17.45 -33.71
C MET A 390 -6.88 17.53 -35.02
N LEU A 391 -5.71 16.87 -35.12
CA LEU A 391 -4.97 16.76 -36.38
C LEU A 391 -5.82 16.01 -37.40
N GLU A 392 -6.34 14.85 -37.02
CA GLU A 392 -7.09 13.95 -37.90
C GLU A 392 -8.26 14.68 -38.57
N ARG A 393 -9.16 15.27 -37.77
CA ARG A 393 -10.34 16.00 -38.27
C ARG A 393 -9.99 17.18 -39.17
N LYS A 394 -8.82 17.80 -39.00
CA LYS A 394 -8.42 18.99 -39.77
C LYS A 394 -7.67 18.64 -41.05
N THR A 395 -7.15 17.42 -41.17
CA THR A 395 -6.30 17.00 -42.29
C THR A 395 -6.86 15.83 -43.09
N GLU A 396 -8.06 15.35 -42.74
CA GLU A 396 -8.76 14.19 -43.32
C GLU A 396 -8.69 14.15 -44.86
N ASP A 397 -9.01 15.25 -45.53
CA ASP A 397 -9.05 15.34 -47.00
C ASP A 397 -7.76 15.89 -47.65
N ILE A 398 -6.73 16.19 -46.86
CA ILE A 398 -5.59 17.01 -47.32
C ILE A 398 -4.31 16.20 -47.45
N ALA A 399 -3.97 15.44 -46.41
CA ALA A 399 -2.74 14.66 -46.35
C ALA A 399 -3.03 13.28 -45.71
N PRO A 400 -3.91 12.47 -46.33
CA PRO A 400 -4.44 11.25 -45.71
C PRO A 400 -3.33 10.24 -45.38
N GLU A 401 -2.34 10.10 -46.25
CA GLU A 401 -1.21 9.17 -46.04
C GLU A 401 -0.30 9.60 -44.89
N ALA A 402 0.05 10.89 -44.82
CA ALA A 402 0.89 11.43 -43.74
C ALA A 402 0.15 11.40 -42.40
N MET A 403 -1.17 11.67 -42.41
CA MET A 403 -2.00 11.56 -41.21
C MET A 403 -2.10 10.11 -40.72
N ALA A 404 -2.38 9.16 -41.62
CA ALA A 404 -2.44 7.74 -41.28
C ALA A 404 -1.10 7.24 -40.69
N LYS A 405 0.03 7.67 -41.25
CA LYS A 405 1.35 7.36 -40.69
C LYS A 405 1.54 7.96 -39.31
N CYS A 406 1.15 9.24 -39.12
CA CYS A 406 1.22 9.92 -37.83
C CYS A 406 0.40 9.19 -36.75
N LEU A 407 -0.84 8.81 -37.07
CA LEU A 407 -1.71 8.03 -36.18
C LEU A 407 -1.09 6.69 -35.80
N ALA A 408 -0.60 5.94 -36.78
CA ALA A 408 0.02 4.64 -36.55
C ALA A 408 1.24 4.75 -35.61
N THR A 409 2.14 5.72 -35.85
CA THR A 409 3.31 5.93 -35.00
C THR A 409 2.94 6.42 -33.60
N ALA A 410 1.91 7.26 -33.46
CA ALA A 410 1.45 7.72 -32.15
C ALA A 410 0.83 6.59 -31.34
N MET A 411 0.03 5.72 -31.98
CA MET A 411 -0.52 4.52 -31.33
C MET A 411 0.60 3.57 -30.89
N GLN A 412 1.61 3.34 -31.74
CA GLN A 412 2.78 2.53 -31.38
C GLN A 412 3.53 3.10 -30.18
N PHE A 413 3.71 4.42 -30.12
CA PHE A 413 4.32 5.09 -28.97
C PHE A 413 3.55 4.86 -27.67
N LEU A 414 2.22 5.01 -27.70
CA LEU A 414 1.37 4.80 -26.53
C LEU A 414 1.37 3.32 -26.08
N GLN A 415 1.33 2.39 -27.04
CA GLN A 415 1.43 0.95 -26.76
C GLN A 415 2.79 0.59 -26.14
N GLU A 416 3.88 1.18 -26.63
CA GLU A 416 5.23 0.95 -26.10
C GLU A 416 5.38 1.52 -24.68
N ALA A 417 4.77 2.68 -24.40
CA ALA A 417 4.67 3.23 -23.05
C ALA A 417 3.89 2.32 -22.10
N GLU A 418 2.73 1.80 -22.52
CA GLU A 418 1.94 0.87 -21.72
C GLU A 418 2.70 -0.45 -21.48
N LYS A 419 3.35 -0.99 -22.52
CA LYS A 419 4.17 -2.20 -22.44
C LYS A 419 5.31 -2.04 -21.43
N THR A 420 6.01 -0.91 -21.47
CA THR A 420 7.10 -0.60 -20.54
C THR A 420 6.60 -0.47 -19.11
N ARG A 421 5.43 0.14 -18.89
CA ARG A 421 4.80 0.20 -17.55
C ARG A 421 4.35 -1.17 -17.06
N LYS A 422 3.75 -2.01 -17.90
CA LYS A 422 3.36 -3.38 -17.54
C LYS A 422 4.59 -4.20 -17.12
N ALA A 423 5.68 -4.07 -17.85
CA ALA A 423 6.95 -4.71 -17.52
C ALA A 423 7.54 -4.29 -16.15
N ALA A 424 7.05 -3.20 -15.54
CA ALA A 424 7.49 -2.75 -14.23
C ALA A 424 6.78 -3.45 -13.06
N PHE A 425 5.59 -4.02 -13.24
CA PHE A 425 4.80 -4.56 -12.12
C PHE A 425 5.36 -5.88 -11.54
N ASP A 426 6.01 -6.71 -12.36
CA ASP A 426 6.57 -8.01 -11.95
C ASP A 426 8.07 -7.93 -11.59
N ARG A 427 8.59 -6.73 -11.31
CA ARG A 427 10.03 -6.49 -11.14
C ARG A 427 10.37 -5.99 -9.74
N PRO A 428 11.63 -6.16 -9.30
CA PRO A 428 12.12 -5.54 -8.07
C PRO A 428 11.91 -4.03 -8.09
N ARG A 429 11.61 -3.45 -6.91
CA ARG A 429 11.22 -2.05 -6.70
C ARG A 429 12.07 -1.02 -7.47
N ILE A 430 13.38 -1.28 -7.58
CA ILE A 430 14.37 -0.41 -8.23
C ILE A 430 14.21 -0.44 -9.75
N VAL A 431 14.17 -1.64 -10.33
CA VAL A 431 13.92 -1.85 -11.77
C VAL A 431 12.57 -1.25 -12.16
N SER A 432 11.55 -1.49 -11.33
CA SER A 432 10.22 -0.90 -11.53
C SER A 432 10.25 0.62 -11.51
N SER A 433 10.98 1.23 -10.57
CA SER A 433 11.08 2.68 -10.46
C SER A 433 11.74 3.31 -11.69
N GLU A 434 12.83 2.71 -12.18
CA GLU A 434 13.54 3.14 -13.39
C GLU A 434 12.67 3.05 -14.65
N LEU A 435 11.99 1.92 -14.86
CA LEU A 435 11.10 1.72 -16.01
C LEU A 435 9.96 2.74 -16.05
N LEU A 436 9.35 3.00 -14.90
CA LEU A 436 8.29 4.00 -14.78
C LEU A 436 8.84 5.43 -14.99
N ALA A 437 10.07 5.71 -14.56
CA ALA A 437 10.72 7.01 -14.77
C ALA A 437 11.02 7.27 -16.24
N SER A 438 11.60 6.27 -16.92
CA SER A 438 11.84 6.31 -18.38
C SER A 438 10.54 6.59 -19.13
N THR A 439 9.46 5.85 -18.82
CA THR A 439 8.17 6.03 -19.49
C THR A 439 7.60 7.44 -19.29
N ARG A 440 7.68 7.99 -18.06
CA ARG A 440 7.19 9.35 -17.78
C ARG A 440 7.97 10.42 -18.54
N ASN A 441 9.28 10.26 -18.65
CA ASN A 441 10.12 11.20 -19.39
C ASN A 441 9.83 11.14 -20.90
N ALA A 442 9.73 9.94 -21.47
CA ALA A 442 9.38 9.76 -22.88
C ALA A 442 8.02 10.41 -23.22
N VAL A 443 6.99 10.20 -22.39
CA VAL A 443 5.66 10.80 -22.57
C VAL A 443 5.68 12.32 -22.42
N LYS A 444 6.46 12.84 -21.47
CA LYS A 444 6.65 14.28 -21.29
C LYS A 444 7.27 14.91 -22.55
N ASP A 445 8.34 14.31 -23.06
CA ASP A 445 9.12 14.87 -24.17
C ASP A 445 8.34 14.79 -25.48
N ALA A 446 7.63 13.66 -25.72
CA ALA A 446 6.72 13.52 -26.85
C ALA A 446 5.60 14.58 -26.80
N TYR A 447 4.90 14.71 -25.67
CA TYR A 447 3.84 15.70 -25.49
C TYR A 447 4.31 17.13 -25.79
N PHE A 448 5.43 17.56 -25.19
CA PHE A 448 5.92 18.94 -25.38
C PHE A 448 6.39 19.21 -26.81
N SER A 449 6.84 18.18 -27.53
CA SER A 449 7.25 18.29 -28.93
C SER A 449 6.05 18.44 -29.87
N VAL A 450 4.93 17.78 -29.58
CA VAL A 450 3.77 17.72 -30.49
C VAL A 450 2.62 18.66 -30.11
N LYS A 451 2.55 19.18 -28.87
CA LYS A 451 1.42 20.00 -28.39
C LYS A 451 1.08 21.24 -29.24
N LEU A 452 2.02 21.77 -30.02
CA LEU A 452 1.80 22.93 -30.88
C LEU A 452 1.40 22.56 -32.32
N ALA A 453 1.45 21.28 -32.68
CA ALA A 453 1.17 20.83 -34.04
C ALA A 453 -0.23 21.23 -34.51
N PRO A 454 -1.32 21.08 -33.73
CA PRO A 454 -2.67 21.38 -34.24
C PRO A 454 -2.91 22.87 -34.48
N SER A 455 -2.25 23.74 -33.71
CA SER A 455 -2.27 25.18 -33.93
C SER A 455 -1.49 25.57 -35.20
N LYS A 456 -0.34 24.94 -35.45
CA LYS A 456 0.45 25.15 -36.66
C LYS A 456 -0.29 24.66 -37.91
N VAL A 457 -0.89 23.46 -37.87
CA VAL A 457 -1.75 22.94 -38.95
C VAL A 457 -2.86 23.93 -39.27
N LYS A 458 -3.60 24.40 -38.24
CA LYS A 458 -4.66 25.41 -38.43
C LYS A 458 -4.15 26.67 -39.14
N ALA A 459 -2.94 27.13 -38.81
CA ALA A 459 -2.34 28.30 -39.45
C ALA A 459 -1.97 28.04 -40.93
N PHE A 460 -1.43 26.87 -41.25
CA PHE A 460 -1.10 26.48 -42.63
C PHE A 460 -2.35 26.31 -43.49
N LEU A 461 -3.42 25.71 -42.95
CA LEU A 461 -4.69 25.55 -43.64
C LEU A 461 -5.32 26.89 -44.04
N ARG A 462 -5.26 27.90 -43.17
CA ARG A 462 -5.73 29.26 -43.50
C ARG A 462 -4.96 29.90 -44.66
N ARG A 463 -3.72 29.48 -44.88
CA ARG A 463 -2.85 29.97 -45.96
C ARG A 463 -2.85 29.04 -47.18
N GLN A 464 -3.67 27.99 -47.18
CA GLN A 464 -3.69 26.94 -48.20
C GLN A 464 -2.30 26.28 -48.44
N ALA A 465 -1.48 26.26 -47.39
CA ALA A 465 -0.11 25.76 -47.38
C ALA A 465 -0.11 24.24 -47.10
N TYR A 466 -0.65 23.45 -48.04
CA TYR A 466 -0.93 22.02 -47.82
C TYR A 466 0.34 21.16 -47.76
N ARG A 467 1.43 21.56 -48.45
CA ARG A 467 2.72 20.85 -48.36
C ARG A 467 3.34 20.98 -46.97
N GLU A 468 3.12 22.12 -46.31
CA GLU A 468 3.57 22.41 -44.95
C GLU A 468 2.76 21.63 -43.91
N VAL A 469 1.48 21.35 -44.19
CA VAL A 469 0.67 20.42 -43.38
C VAL A 469 1.22 19.00 -43.47
N ASP A 470 1.48 18.49 -44.68
CA ASP A 470 2.10 17.16 -44.88
C ASP A 470 3.46 17.05 -44.17
N ALA A 471 4.33 18.04 -44.34
CA ALA A 471 5.65 18.08 -43.70
C ALA A 471 5.55 18.07 -42.15
N LEU A 472 4.62 18.83 -41.58
CA LEU A 472 4.41 18.87 -40.13
C LEU A 472 3.86 17.54 -39.58
N LEU A 473 2.96 16.86 -40.31
CA LEU A 473 2.47 15.54 -39.94
C LEU A 473 3.59 14.50 -39.97
N ARG A 474 4.45 14.54 -40.99
CA ARG A 474 5.65 13.68 -41.06
C ARG A 474 6.61 13.93 -39.90
N GLN A 475 6.88 15.19 -39.58
CA GLN A 475 7.71 15.56 -38.43
C GLN A 475 7.10 15.06 -37.10
N THR A 476 5.78 15.17 -36.95
CA THR A 476 5.08 14.67 -35.76
C THR A 476 5.19 13.14 -35.65
N ALA A 477 5.05 12.43 -36.77
CA ALA A 477 5.27 10.98 -36.84
C ALA A 477 6.71 10.59 -36.49
N GLU A 478 7.71 11.35 -36.95
CA GLU A 478 9.12 11.13 -36.62
C GLU A 478 9.41 11.30 -35.11
N VAL A 479 8.78 12.27 -34.44
CA VAL A 479 8.91 12.44 -32.99
C VAL A 479 8.39 11.21 -32.25
N PHE A 480 7.21 10.70 -32.61
CA PHE A 480 6.67 9.49 -31.99
C PHE A 480 7.53 8.25 -32.31
N GLY A 481 8.00 8.11 -33.56
CA GLY A 481 8.90 7.02 -33.95
C GLY A 481 10.22 7.02 -33.19
N ALA A 482 10.85 8.19 -33.02
CA ALA A 482 12.04 8.35 -32.19
C ALA A 482 11.74 8.02 -30.71
N GLY A 483 10.57 8.41 -30.22
CA GLY A 483 10.07 8.06 -28.88
C GLY A 483 9.94 6.55 -28.67
N VAL A 484 9.39 5.81 -29.64
CA VAL A 484 9.29 4.35 -29.60
C VAL A 484 10.67 3.70 -29.51
N ALA A 485 11.59 4.10 -30.40
CA ALA A 485 12.93 3.53 -30.44
C ALA A 485 13.68 3.77 -29.12
N SER A 486 13.70 5.02 -28.65
CA SER A 486 14.36 5.41 -27.40
C SER A 486 13.77 4.69 -26.18
N LEU A 487 12.43 4.59 -26.09
CA LEU A 487 11.78 3.94 -24.96
C LEU A 487 12.00 2.42 -24.95
N SER A 488 11.95 1.77 -26.12
CA SER A 488 12.26 0.34 -26.24
C SER A 488 13.72 0.06 -25.89
N GLU A 489 14.67 0.85 -26.39
CA GLU A 489 16.09 0.71 -26.09
C GLU A 489 16.36 0.89 -24.59
N GLN A 490 15.78 1.92 -23.97
CA GLN A 490 15.90 2.14 -22.53
C GLN A 490 15.29 1.00 -21.72
N ARG A 491 14.08 0.52 -22.08
CA ARG A 491 13.46 -0.63 -21.41
C ARG A 491 14.37 -1.85 -21.50
N ASP A 492 14.84 -2.16 -22.69
CA ASP A 492 15.64 -3.37 -22.93
C ASP A 492 16.99 -3.27 -22.21
N ALA A 493 17.62 -2.09 -22.18
CA ALA A 493 18.84 -1.84 -21.40
C ALA A 493 18.61 -2.00 -19.88
N ILE A 494 17.50 -1.47 -19.35
CA ILE A 494 17.13 -1.63 -17.92
C ILE A 494 16.87 -3.12 -17.62
N LEU A 495 16.12 -3.82 -18.47
CA LEU A 495 15.80 -5.23 -18.30
C LEU A 495 17.02 -6.15 -18.47
N GLN A 496 17.94 -5.85 -19.39
CA GLN A 496 19.20 -6.59 -19.56
C GLN A 496 20.11 -6.41 -18.35
N ARG A 497 20.22 -5.18 -17.82
CA ARG A 497 20.92 -4.94 -16.54
C ARG A 497 20.25 -5.73 -15.40
N ALA A 498 18.92 -5.82 -15.41
CA ALA A 498 18.16 -6.57 -14.42
C ALA A 498 18.17 -8.10 -14.62
N HIS A 499 18.54 -8.62 -15.80
CA HIS A 499 18.69 -10.05 -16.03
C HIS A 499 19.86 -10.66 -15.24
N GLY A 500 20.80 -9.81 -14.80
CA GLY A 500 21.78 -10.17 -13.78
C GLY A 500 21.25 -10.07 -12.34
N LEU A 501 19.95 -9.88 -12.09
CA LEU A 501 19.33 -9.72 -10.75
C LEU A 501 18.28 -10.82 -10.48
N GLN A 502 18.65 -12.10 -10.64
CA GLN A 502 17.82 -13.21 -10.16
C GLN A 502 17.87 -13.23 -8.63
N SER A 503 16.99 -12.46 -7.97
CA SER A 503 16.92 -12.25 -6.51
C SER A 503 18.24 -11.83 -5.82
N ALA A 504 18.14 -11.21 -4.64
CA ALA A 504 19.34 -10.86 -3.88
C ALA A 504 20.11 -12.10 -3.41
N GLU A 505 19.37 -13.17 -3.10
CA GLU A 505 19.90 -14.45 -2.62
C GLU A 505 20.58 -15.25 -3.73
N ALA A 506 19.96 -15.34 -4.92
CA ALA A 506 20.58 -16.04 -6.04
C ALA A 506 21.74 -15.23 -6.64
N PHE A 507 21.64 -13.90 -6.69
CA PHE A 507 22.80 -13.05 -7.01
C PHE A 507 23.98 -13.31 -6.08
N TYR A 508 23.72 -13.32 -4.76
CA TYR A 508 24.75 -13.57 -3.77
C TYR A 508 25.39 -14.96 -4.01
N ARG A 509 24.59 -16.02 -4.16
CA ARG A 509 25.09 -17.37 -4.46
C ARG A 509 25.94 -17.44 -5.72
N GLU A 510 25.55 -16.75 -6.78
CA GLU A 510 26.28 -16.72 -8.06
C GLU A 510 27.55 -15.87 -8.00
N ALA A 511 27.59 -14.85 -7.14
CA ALA A 511 28.75 -13.98 -6.98
C ALA A 511 29.88 -14.66 -6.19
N ILE A 512 29.59 -15.55 -5.24
CA ILE A 512 30.58 -16.16 -4.34
C ILE A 512 31.75 -16.85 -5.08
N PRO A 513 31.53 -17.72 -6.08
CA PRO A 513 32.64 -18.39 -6.76
C PRO A 513 33.60 -17.41 -7.46
N ALA A 514 33.08 -16.32 -8.02
CA ALA A 514 33.88 -15.29 -8.67
C ALA A 514 34.67 -14.46 -7.65
N VAL A 515 34.04 -14.07 -6.54
CA VAL A 515 34.69 -13.30 -5.46
C VAL A 515 35.80 -14.11 -4.79
N LEU A 516 35.58 -15.39 -4.49
CA LEU A 516 36.63 -16.27 -3.93
C LEU A 516 37.86 -16.37 -4.85
N ALA A 517 37.64 -16.43 -6.16
CA ALA A 517 38.72 -16.46 -7.15
C ALA A 517 39.48 -15.12 -7.24
N GLU A 518 38.76 -13.99 -7.16
CA GLU A 518 39.34 -12.64 -7.18
C GLU A 518 40.15 -12.35 -5.90
N ASP A 519 39.64 -12.75 -4.74
CA ASP A 519 40.25 -12.52 -3.43
C ASP A 519 41.40 -13.49 -3.13
N LYS A 520 41.58 -14.52 -3.98
CA LYS A 520 42.55 -15.62 -3.79
C LYS A 520 42.37 -16.30 -2.43
N GLU A 521 41.12 -16.42 -1.99
CA GLU A 521 40.78 -17.10 -0.74
C GLU A 521 40.33 -18.54 -1.01
N ASP A 522 40.92 -19.49 -0.27
CA ASP A 522 40.55 -20.90 -0.35
C ASP A 522 39.24 -21.21 0.42
N LYS A 523 38.76 -20.28 1.25
CA LYS A 523 37.59 -20.43 2.13
C LYS A 523 36.84 -19.12 2.30
N HIS A 524 35.52 -19.23 2.43
CA HIS A 524 34.62 -18.09 2.66
C HIS A 524 34.98 -17.32 3.94
N SER A 525 35.17 -16.02 3.83
CA SER A 525 35.55 -15.11 4.92
C SER A 525 34.64 -13.87 4.98
N TYR A 526 34.95 -12.97 5.91
CA TYR A 526 34.33 -11.65 5.97
C TYR A 526 34.58 -10.81 4.71
N LEU A 527 35.77 -10.91 4.12
CA LEU A 527 36.09 -10.17 2.90
C LEU A 527 35.28 -10.69 1.71
N THR A 528 35.06 -12.00 1.64
CA THR A 528 34.16 -12.60 0.63
C THR A 528 32.74 -12.05 0.74
N ASP A 529 32.18 -11.98 1.96
CA ASP A 529 30.85 -11.39 2.21
C ASP A 529 30.79 -9.91 1.80
N LEU A 530 31.83 -9.14 2.13
CA LEU A 530 31.92 -7.71 1.85
C LEU A 530 32.02 -7.44 0.34
N HIS A 531 32.89 -8.13 -0.39
CA HIS A 531 33.03 -7.98 -1.83
C HIS A 531 31.80 -8.48 -2.60
N ALA A 532 31.18 -9.57 -2.16
CA ALA A 532 29.89 -10.00 -2.72
C ALA A 532 28.80 -8.94 -2.51
N ALA A 533 28.73 -8.36 -1.31
CA ALA A 533 27.82 -7.27 -1.00
C ALA A 533 28.11 -5.98 -1.79
N GLN A 534 29.38 -5.68 -2.09
CA GLN A 534 29.75 -4.57 -2.99
C GLN A 534 29.25 -4.80 -4.41
N LYS A 535 29.45 -6.00 -4.96
CA LYS A 535 28.91 -6.36 -6.28
C LYS A 535 27.38 -6.31 -6.30
N MET A 536 26.73 -6.69 -5.20
CA MET A 536 25.29 -6.53 -5.05
C MET A 536 24.87 -5.05 -5.05
N ALA A 537 25.59 -4.19 -4.32
CA ALA A 537 25.33 -2.76 -4.31
C ALA A 537 25.56 -2.11 -5.69
N GLU A 538 26.59 -2.54 -6.43
CA GLU A 538 26.84 -2.14 -7.81
C GLU A 538 25.74 -2.58 -8.77
N ALA A 539 25.18 -3.76 -8.55
CA ALA A 539 24.03 -4.29 -9.28
C ALA A 539 22.71 -3.61 -8.87
N GLY A 540 22.74 -2.75 -7.85
CA GLY A 540 21.59 -1.93 -7.42
C GLY A 540 20.77 -2.57 -6.31
N PHE A 541 21.27 -3.58 -5.60
CA PHE A 541 20.57 -4.06 -4.40
C PHE A 541 20.71 -3.07 -3.25
N GLY A 542 19.59 -2.72 -2.61
CA GLY A 542 19.58 -1.88 -1.42
C GLY A 542 20.10 -2.62 -0.19
N ALA A 543 20.42 -1.86 0.88
CA ALA A 543 20.98 -2.40 2.11
C ALA A 543 20.13 -3.54 2.72
N HIS A 544 18.81 -3.44 2.61
CA HIS A 544 17.89 -4.48 3.08
C HIS A 544 18.06 -5.81 2.32
N ALA A 545 18.09 -5.75 0.99
CA ALA A 545 18.24 -6.93 0.13
C ALA A 545 19.61 -7.60 0.34
N ILE A 546 20.66 -6.80 0.45
CA ILE A 546 22.02 -7.27 0.77
C ILE A 546 22.06 -7.93 2.15
N ARG A 547 21.50 -7.27 3.17
CA ARG A 547 21.44 -7.80 4.55
C ARG A 547 20.72 -9.14 4.59
N ASN A 548 19.55 -9.25 3.95
CA ASN A 548 18.77 -10.49 3.97
C ASN A 548 19.45 -11.61 3.21
N ALA A 549 20.10 -11.32 2.08
CA ALA A 549 20.90 -12.30 1.36
C ALA A 549 22.06 -12.81 2.23
N LEU A 550 22.79 -11.90 2.90
CA LEU A 550 23.85 -12.27 3.83
C LEU A 550 23.33 -13.13 5.00
N LEU A 551 22.19 -12.78 5.60
CA LEU A 551 21.60 -13.55 6.70
C LEU A 551 21.21 -14.98 6.30
N LYS A 552 20.67 -15.15 5.08
CA LYS A 552 20.16 -16.44 4.61
C LYS A 552 21.22 -17.33 3.97
N GLU A 553 22.10 -16.73 3.17
CA GLU A 553 23.00 -17.46 2.28
C GLU A 553 24.45 -17.49 2.77
N SER A 554 24.87 -16.55 3.64
CA SER A 554 26.25 -16.55 4.12
C SER A 554 26.52 -17.80 4.98
N PRO A 555 27.64 -18.51 4.76
CA PRO A 555 28.10 -19.56 5.65
C PRO A 555 28.41 -19.06 7.07
N ARG A 556 28.60 -17.75 7.26
CA ARG A 556 28.94 -17.07 8.53
C ARG A 556 27.70 -16.63 9.30
N ARG A 557 26.70 -17.53 9.39
CA ARG A 557 25.35 -17.22 9.92
C ARG A 557 25.36 -16.60 11.31
N ARG A 558 26.17 -17.11 12.23
CA ARG A 558 26.24 -16.60 13.61
C ARG A 558 26.72 -15.15 13.66
N GLU A 559 27.71 -14.81 12.85
CA GLU A 559 28.26 -13.47 12.75
C GLU A 559 27.30 -12.51 12.04
N MET A 560 26.61 -12.99 11.01
CA MET A 560 25.57 -12.24 10.31
C MET A 560 24.41 -11.88 11.24
N GLU A 561 23.90 -12.85 12.01
CA GLU A 561 22.86 -12.68 13.02
C GLU A 561 23.31 -11.76 14.18
N ALA A 562 24.61 -11.79 14.54
CA ALA A 562 25.20 -10.90 15.55
C ALA A 562 25.40 -9.45 15.07
N GLY A 563 24.92 -9.09 13.87
CA GLY A 563 24.86 -7.72 13.37
C GLY A 563 25.85 -7.39 12.24
N GLN A 564 26.70 -8.34 11.80
CA GLN A 564 27.63 -8.07 10.70
C GLN A 564 26.94 -7.90 9.35
N ALA A 565 25.81 -8.58 9.11
CA ALA A 565 25.05 -8.41 7.87
C ALA A 565 24.57 -6.96 7.70
N THR A 566 24.10 -6.35 8.80
CA THR A 566 23.68 -4.95 8.83
C THR A 566 24.87 -4.00 8.63
N GLY A 567 26.01 -4.29 9.26
CA GLY A 567 27.24 -3.50 9.11
C GLY A 567 27.75 -3.48 7.67
N ILE A 568 27.89 -4.66 7.06
CA ILE A 568 28.35 -4.83 5.67
C ILE A 568 27.38 -4.13 4.70
N ALA A 569 26.08 -4.38 4.81
CA ALA A 569 25.08 -3.78 3.93
C ALA A 569 25.06 -2.24 4.01
N ARG A 570 25.29 -1.67 5.20
CA ARG A 570 25.40 -0.23 5.41
C ARG A 570 26.66 0.34 4.76
N GLU A 571 27.80 -0.31 4.97
CA GLU A 571 29.10 0.15 4.46
C GLU A 571 29.09 0.25 2.93
N VAL A 572 28.67 -0.81 2.25
CA VAL A 572 28.70 -0.88 0.78
C VAL A 572 27.72 0.08 0.11
N THR A 573 26.55 0.31 0.72
CA THR A 573 25.55 1.23 0.18
C THR A 573 25.92 2.71 0.40
N ILE A 574 26.54 3.05 1.53
CA ILE A 574 27.11 4.40 1.75
C ILE A 574 28.22 4.69 0.75
N GLN A 575 29.12 3.73 0.54
CA GLN A 575 30.21 3.87 -0.43
C GLN A 575 29.65 4.09 -1.84
N LYS A 576 28.63 3.33 -2.24
CA LYS A 576 27.98 3.49 -3.55
C LYS A 576 27.28 4.83 -3.71
N GLN A 577 26.61 5.33 -2.67
CA GLN A 577 25.98 6.64 -2.68
C GLN A 577 27.01 7.76 -2.88
N GLN A 578 28.18 7.67 -2.22
CA GLN A 578 29.25 8.63 -2.39
C GLN A 578 29.82 8.60 -3.82
N GLU A 579 30.01 7.42 -4.40
CA GLU A 579 30.44 7.27 -5.80
C GLU A 579 29.43 7.89 -6.77
N ASN A 580 28.13 7.63 -6.60
CA ASN A 580 27.08 8.18 -7.43
C ASN A 580 26.97 9.72 -7.30
N GLN A 581 27.16 10.26 -6.09
CA GLN A 581 27.22 11.72 -5.87
C GLN A 581 28.46 12.35 -6.53
N ASN A 582 29.60 11.68 -6.46
CA ASN A 582 30.84 12.13 -7.10
C ASN A 582 30.72 12.07 -8.63
N ALA A 583 30.13 11.00 -9.19
CA ALA A 583 29.88 10.85 -10.62
C ALA A 583 28.95 11.96 -11.16
N ARG A 584 27.90 12.31 -10.41
CA ARG A 584 27.00 13.43 -10.75
C ARG A 584 27.71 14.78 -10.71
N ARG A 585 28.58 15.03 -9.71
CA ARG A 585 29.41 16.25 -9.65
C ARG A 585 30.42 16.36 -10.79
N SER A 586 30.91 15.24 -11.32
CA SER A 586 31.79 15.22 -12.50
C SER A 586 31.05 15.32 -13.84
N GLN A 587 29.71 15.15 -13.85
CA GLN A 587 28.87 15.26 -15.06
C GLN A 587 28.17 16.61 -15.21
N ASP A 588 28.14 17.45 -14.16
CA ASP A 588 27.77 18.87 -14.24
C ASP A 588 29.04 19.74 -14.46
N PRO A 589 29.28 20.32 -15.66
CA PRO A 589 30.45 21.16 -15.89
C PRO A 589 30.30 22.59 -15.33
N TYR A 590 29.26 22.87 -14.53
CA TYR A 590 28.92 24.23 -14.14
C TYR A 590 29.02 24.42 -12.62
N ASP A 591 30.24 24.74 -12.17
CA ASP A 591 30.48 25.37 -10.87
C ASP A 591 30.35 26.91 -11.02
N PRO A 592 29.30 27.55 -10.46
CA PRO A 592 29.17 29.00 -10.51
C PRO A 592 30.19 29.75 -9.64
N ALA A 593 30.97 29.06 -8.79
CA ALA A 593 31.90 29.68 -7.85
C ALA A 593 33.28 30.00 -8.45
N ALA A 594 33.60 29.50 -9.64
CA ALA A 594 34.89 29.80 -10.31
C ALA A 594 34.88 31.04 -11.21
N ALA A 595 33.72 31.69 -11.42
CA ALA A 595 33.55 32.82 -12.33
C ALA A 595 33.59 34.22 -11.68
N GLN A 596 33.99 34.32 -10.40
CA GLN A 596 34.24 35.60 -9.73
C GLN A 596 35.72 35.76 -9.35
N GLY A 597 36.58 35.64 -10.35
CA GLY A 597 38.02 35.70 -10.11
C GLY A 597 38.88 36.13 -11.30
N VAL A 598 38.34 36.69 -12.38
CA VAL A 598 39.16 37.34 -13.41
C VAL A 598 38.39 38.50 -14.07
N GLY A 599 38.84 39.74 -13.81
CA GLY A 599 38.80 40.80 -14.82
C GLY A 599 37.85 41.99 -14.62
N ARG A 600 38.11 42.85 -13.64
CA ARG A 600 38.57 44.25 -13.78
C ARG A 600 38.29 45.08 -12.54
#